data_AF-A0A1G5DSU5-F1
#
_entry.id   AF-A0A1G5DSU5-F1
#
_cell.length_a   1.000
_cell.length_b   1.000
_cell.length_c   1.000
_cell.angle_alpha   90.00
_cell.angle_beta   90.00
_cell.angle_gamma   90.00
#
_symmetry.space_group_name_H-M   'P 1'
#
loop_
_entity.id
_entity.type
_entity.pdbx_description
1 polymer ?
#
loop_
_entity_poly.entity_id
_entity_poly.type
_entity_poly.pdbx_seq_one_letter_code
_entity_poly.pdbx_strand_id
1 'polypeptide(L)'
;MKNKQFKILSLIILCFILLQLNIPPVEASTSYIEMDFDTEVGEGANHIGTNNPSHDMRIWHWSGGYWGNDHFRIEDDEMDMLASGELSHDALDVTYTLKEDLPDRVITFLNNGGSWDDIEIVFSMKRNDVVWYDIFREKPQWRINGNQIETIIKPKFVVDTIDIIYDSPQMALRMPQIYEPYGQQVYSVFTPGGSHLGASWDIEYKDIISHHGELRKDKNYEHKRWNGGSDGTKDGSQMKIGHGTFSGGGAIAYEFWFQIKAEFYIKDTNEAETHFMYSTFNNYTIDRTAEKNKHTFWMLSPYGNNGDEEFVVEIRSYMFAPEGWLDKVTYDIEHIKFDKDTFINFLEFKAEGTPIDATIYRKGIEREDLADRFKEQFFRGYTREYKGETYYYYDFYNSHGDGEKYPTKKGLRNVPSDNLNDYLNQFNMDIDEYQYMIMNP
;
A
#
# COMPACT_ATOMS: atom_id res chain seq x y z
N MET A 1 -4.09 54.79 -4.76
CA MET A 1 -3.69 53.45 -5.27
C MET A 1 -3.11 52.51 -4.20
N LYS A 2 -2.26 52.97 -3.26
CA LYS A 2 -1.66 52.12 -2.21
C LYS A 2 -2.66 51.34 -1.32
N ASN A 3 -3.84 51.90 -1.05
CA ASN A 3 -4.85 51.26 -0.18
C ASN A 3 -5.65 50.12 -0.83
N LYS A 4 -5.70 50.02 -2.17
CA LYS A 4 -6.39 48.90 -2.86
C LYS A 4 -5.50 47.65 -2.98
N GLN A 5 -4.20 47.85 -3.23
CA GLN A 5 -3.24 46.74 -3.30
C GLN A 5 -3.03 46.06 -1.94
N PHE A 6 -3.04 46.83 -0.84
CA PHE A 6 -2.91 46.28 0.51
C PHE A 6 -4.11 45.41 0.93
N LYS A 7 -5.32 45.77 0.48
CA LYS A 7 -6.55 44.99 0.73
C LYS A 7 -6.59 43.69 -0.07
N ILE A 8 -6.12 43.71 -1.32
CA ILE A 8 -6.05 42.49 -2.16
C ILE A 8 -5.00 41.53 -1.62
N LEU A 9 -3.82 42.03 -1.22
CA LEU A 9 -2.76 41.19 -0.64
C LEU A 9 -3.19 40.58 0.71
N SER A 10 -3.91 41.34 1.55
CA SER A 10 -4.47 40.82 2.80
C SER A 10 -5.54 39.75 2.57
N LEU A 11 -6.34 39.86 1.49
CA LEU A 11 -7.34 38.86 1.14
C LEU A 11 -6.71 37.55 0.64
N ILE A 12 -5.63 37.65 -0.16
CA ILE A 12 -4.90 36.48 -0.67
C ILE A 12 -4.18 35.76 0.48
N ILE A 13 -3.57 36.50 1.41
CA ILE A 13 -2.93 35.91 2.59
C ILE A 13 -3.99 35.26 3.51
N LEU A 14 -5.17 35.88 3.67
CA LEU A 14 -6.27 35.28 4.43
C LEU A 14 -6.81 34.01 3.74
N CYS A 15 -6.92 33.99 2.41
CA CYS A 15 -7.28 32.79 1.65
C CYS A 15 -6.22 31.68 1.78
N PHE A 16 -4.92 32.01 1.75
CA PHE A 16 -3.85 31.03 1.96
C PHE A 16 -3.82 30.49 3.40
N ILE A 17 -4.13 31.33 4.41
CA ILE A 17 -4.25 30.90 5.80
C ILE A 17 -5.52 30.04 5.99
N LEU A 18 -6.61 30.35 5.31
CA LEU A 18 -7.85 29.56 5.34
C LEU A 18 -7.73 28.24 4.55
N LEU A 19 -6.89 28.19 3.51
CA LEU A 19 -6.54 26.96 2.77
C LEU A 19 -5.58 26.04 3.55
N GLN A 20 -4.88 26.54 4.57
CA GLN A 20 -4.02 25.74 5.45
C GLN A 20 -4.66 25.36 6.79
N LEU A 21 -5.90 25.80 7.03
CA LEU A 21 -6.62 25.54 8.28
C LEU A 21 -7.90 24.74 8.01
N ASN A 22 -7.75 23.41 8.11
CA ASN A 22 -8.75 22.37 8.36
C ASN A 22 -8.66 21.22 7.34
N ILE A 23 -7.52 20.52 7.35
CA ILE A 23 -7.61 19.06 7.23
C ILE A 23 -7.82 18.60 8.67
N PRO A 24 -9.04 18.17 9.08
CA PRO A 24 -9.18 17.56 10.40
C PRO A 24 -8.22 16.37 10.44
N PRO A 25 -7.38 16.25 11.48
CA PRO A 25 -6.60 15.04 11.66
C PRO A 25 -7.56 13.86 11.65
N VAL A 26 -7.18 12.80 10.96
CA VAL A 26 -7.86 11.51 11.03
C VAL A 26 -8.18 11.23 12.50
N GLU A 27 -9.47 11.13 12.85
CA GLU A 27 -9.87 11.05 14.26
C GLU A 27 -9.15 9.88 14.93
N ALA A 28 -8.49 10.15 16.06
CA ALA A 28 -7.82 9.13 16.82
C ALA A 28 -8.86 8.14 17.38
N SER A 29 -8.64 6.85 17.15
CA SER A 29 -9.46 5.83 17.80
C SER A 29 -9.30 5.93 19.32
N THR A 30 -10.42 5.89 20.04
CA THR A 30 -10.47 6.00 21.50
C THR A 30 -10.10 4.70 22.22
N SER A 31 -10.00 3.57 21.49
CA SER A 31 -9.70 2.26 22.09
C SER A 31 -8.75 1.43 21.23
N TYR A 32 -7.97 0.58 21.91
CA TYR A 32 -7.14 -0.43 21.27
C TYR A 32 -7.98 -1.65 20.91
N ILE A 33 -7.76 -2.17 19.70
CA ILE A 33 -8.41 -3.36 19.16
C ILE A 33 -7.39 -4.50 19.16
N GLU A 34 -7.78 -5.69 19.59
CA GLU A 34 -6.94 -6.88 19.51
C GLU A 34 -6.65 -7.23 18.04
N MET A 35 -5.39 -7.57 17.72
CA MET A 35 -5.03 -8.03 16.37
C MET A 35 -5.58 -9.43 16.12
N ASP A 36 -6.17 -9.61 14.94
CA ASP A 36 -6.52 -10.91 14.42
C ASP A 36 -5.56 -11.28 13.28
N PHE A 37 -4.76 -12.33 13.51
CA PHE A 37 -3.75 -12.84 12.56
C PHE A 37 -4.33 -13.90 11.63
N ASP A 38 -5.58 -14.33 11.86
CA ASP A 38 -6.28 -15.34 11.06
C ASP A 38 -7.27 -14.71 10.08
N THR A 39 -7.28 -13.37 9.99
CA THR A 39 -8.14 -12.62 9.07
C THR A 39 -7.73 -12.89 7.62
N GLU A 40 -8.66 -13.41 6.82
CA GLU A 40 -8.52 -13.46 5.37
C GLU A 40 -8.94 -12.12 4.76
N VAL A 41 -8.28 -11.73 3.67
CA VAL A 41 -8.66 -10.54 2.89
C VAL A 41 -10.05 -10.78 2.28
N GLY A 42 -10.96 -9.82 2.43
CA GLY A 42 -12.27 -9.89 1.80
C GLY A 42 -12.17 -10.04 0.27
N GLU A 43 -13.02 -10.88 -0.30
CA GLU A 43 -13.12 -11.04 -1.77
C GLU A 43 -13.36 -9.68 -2.43
N GLY A 44 -12.54 -9.31 -3.43
CA GLY A 44 -12.63 -8.02 -4.13
C GLY A 44 -11.93 -6.84 -3.45
N ALA A 45 -11.27 -7.04 -2.30
CA ALA A 45 -10.58 -5.95 -1.60
C ALA A 45 -9.28 -5.52 -2.31
N ASN A 46 -9.06 -4.21 -2.40
CA ASN A 46 -7.92 -3.62 -3.11
C ASN A 46 -6.80 -3.23 -2.16
N HIS A 47 -5.60 -3.78 -2.37
CA HIS A 47 -4.42 -3.43 -1.55
C HIS A 47 -4.00 -1.97 -1.80
N ILE A 48 -3.92 -1.19 -0.71
CA ILE A 48 -3.54 0.22 -0.76
C ILE A 48 -2.28 0.54 0.04
N GLY A 49 -1.74 -0.39 0.81
CA GLY A 49 -0.45 -0.18 1.45
C GLY A 49 -0.06 -1.24 2.46
N THR A 50 1.20 -1.19 2.88
CA THR A 50 1.75 -2.11 3.88
C THR A 50 2.57 -1.30 4.86
N ASN A 51 2.29 -1.49 6.15
CA ASN A 51 3.16 -1.05 7.22
C ASN A 51 3.83 -2.24 7.88
N ASN A 52 4.96 -1.92 8.51
CA ASN A 52 5.76 -2.85 9.27
C ASN A 52 5.88 -2.33 10.70
N PRO A 53 4.78 -2.28 11.48
CA PRO A 53 4.79 -1.76 12.85
C PRO A 53 5.85 -2.38 13.74
N SER A 54 6.39 -3.56 13.40
CA SER A 54 7.63 -4.04 14.01
C SER A 54 8.87 -3.41 13.39
N HIS A 55 9.48 -2.49 14.13
CA HIS A 55 10.92 -2.34 14.14
C HIS A 55 11.43 -3.06 15.39
N ASP A 56 12.55 -3.74 15.21
CA ASP A 56 13.22 -4.54 16.23
C ASP A 56 13.30 -3.83 17.60
N MET A 57 13.30 -4.61 18.67
CA MET A 57 13.57 -4.10 19.99
C MET A 57 14.99 -4.44 20.38
N ARG A 58 15.81 -3.40 20.46
CA ARG A 58 17.19 -3.52 20.88
C ARG A 58 17.35 -3.22 22.37
N ILE A 59 18.03 -4.11 23.09
CA ILE A 59 18.50 -3.88 24.46
C ILE A 59 20.01 -4.03 24.50
N TRP A 60 20.70 -3.06 25.10
CA TRP A 60 22.15 -3.09 25.29
C TRP A 60 22.46 -3.56 26.69
N HIS A 61 23.56 -4.30 26.87
CA HIS A 61 24.10 -4.57 28.18
C HIS A 61 24.84 -3.33 28.71
N TRP A 62 24.65 -3.04 30.00
CA TRP A 62 25.22 -1.88 30.67
C TRP A 62 26.14 -2.33 31.80
N SER A 63 27.19 -1.55 32.06
CA SER A 63 28.17 -1.82 33.13
C SER A 63 27.58 -1.87 34.54
N GLY A 64 26.33 -1.45 34.71
CA GLY A 64 25.56 -1.58 35.95
C GLY A 64 25.02 -2.98 36.22
N GLY A 65 25.27 -3.96 35.33
CA GLY A 65 24.83 -5.34 35.48
C GLY A 65 23.40 -5.60 35.01
N TYR A 66 23.04 -5.02 33.85
CA TYR A 66 21.69 -5.16 33.30
C TYR A 66 21.64 -4.98 31.78
N TRP A 67 20.60 -5.53 31.17
CA TRP A 67 20.23 -5.37 29.77
C TRP A 67 19.06 -4.40 29.65
N GLY A 68 19.13 -3.41 28.78
CA GLY A 68 18.00 -2.49 28.62
C GLY A 68 18.17 -1.42 27.58
N ASN A 69 17.12 -0.62 27.49
CA ASN A 69 17.04 0.59 26.69
C ASN A 69 16.28 1.67 27.50
N ASP A 70 15.84 2.74 26.85
CA ASP A 70 15.14 3.84 27.53
C ASP A 70 13.75 3.44 28.07
N HIS A 71 13.24 2.25 27.73
CA HIS A 71 11.89 1.81 28.05
C HIS A 71 11.82 0.73 29.14
N PHE A 72 12.80 -0.17 29.19
CA PHE A 72 12.83 -1.23 30.21
C PHE A 72 14.24 -1.76 30.46
N ARG A 73 14.34 -2.51 31.55
CA ARG A 73 15.56 -3.12 32.09
C ARG A 73 15.27 -4.57 32.47
N ILE A 74 16.24 -5.45 32.22
CA ILE A 74 16.32 -6.84 32.66
C ILE A 74 17.65 -6.96 33.39
N GLU A 75 17.63 -7.39 34.64
CA GLU A 75 18.86 -7.57 35.42
C GLU A 75 19.67 -8.79 34.92
N ASP A 76 20.98 -8.82 35.19
CA ASP A 76 21.82 -9.95 34.76
C ASP A 76 21.37 -11.30 35.33
N ASP A 77 20.86 -11.32 36.57
CA ASP A 77 20.33 -12.53 37.20
C ASP A 77 19.02 -12.98 36.53
N GLU A 78 18.12 -12.06 36.17
CA GLU A 78 16.91 -12.38 35.41
C GLU A 78 17.25 -12.95 34.02
N MET A 79 18.25 -12.39 33.34
CA MET A 79 18.72 -12.90 32.05
C MET A 79 19.35 -14.30 32.20
N ASP A 80 20.12 -14.54 33.26
CA ASP A 80 20.66 -15.86 33.61
C ASP A 80 19.55 -16.87 33.92
N MET A 81 18.48 -16.43 34.60
CA MET A 81 17.32 -17.27 34.88
C MET A 81 16.53 -17.61 33.61
N LEU A 82 16.38 -16.65 32.67
CA LEU A 82 15.79 -16.94 31.35
C LEU A 82 16.62 -17.97 30.59
N ALA A 83 17.94 -17.81 30.58
CA ALA A 83 18.87 -18.70 29.88
C ALA A 83 18.86 -20.12 30.44
N SER A 84 18.80 -20.25 31.76
CA SER A 84 18.75 -21.56 32.44
C SER A 84 17.37 -22.21 32.42
N GLY A 85 16.34 -21.48 31.99
CA GLY A 85 14.94 -21.91 32.07
C GLY A 85 14.34 -21.86 33.48
N GLU A 86 15.03 -21.25 34.46
CA GLU A 86 14.48 -20.95 35.78
C GLU A 86 13.37 -19.88 35.72
N LEU A 87 13.46 -18.98 34.74
CA LEU A 87 12.43 -18.01 34.40
C LEU A 87 11.85 -18.32 33.01
N SER A 88 10.52 -18.33 32.88
CA SER A 88 9.89 -18.48 31.58
C SER A 88 10.05 -17.22 30.72
N HIS A 89 10.08 -17.38 29.40
CA HIS A 89 10.27 -16.27 28.44
C HIS A 89 9.16 -15.20 28.51
N ASP A 90 8.03 -15.49 29.17
CA ASP A 90 6.89 -14.60 29.37
C ASP A 90 6.79 -14.00 30.78
N ALA A 91 7.73 -14.31 31.66
CA ALA A 91 7.67 -13.85 33.05
C ALA A 91 7.96 -12.34 33.19
N LEU A 92 8.70 -11.75 32.25
CA LEU A 92 9.03 -10.33 32.27
C LEU A 92 7.85 -9.49 31.81
N ASP A 93 7.33 -8.64 32.71
CA ASP A 93 6.15 -7.82 32.44
C ASP A 93 6.46 -6.53 31.69
N VAL A 94 6.88 -6.68 30.43
CA VAL A 94 7.16 -5.57 29.53
C VAL A 94 5.95 -5.31 28.63
N THR A 95 5.59 -4.04 28.49
CA THR A 95 4.62 -3.53 27.50
C THR A 95 5.32 -2.47 26.66
N TYR A 96 5.21 -2.58 25.35
CA TYR A 96 5.88 -1.69 24.41
C TYR A 96 4.91 -1.16 23.37
N THR A 97 4.98 0.14 23.06
CA THR A 97 4.15 0.78 22.04
C THR A 97 5.00 1.15 20.83
N LEU A 98 4.71 0.49 19.72
CA LEU A 98 5.27 0.75 18.40
C LEU A 98 4.41 1.79 17.68
N LYS A 99 5.04 2.65 16.88
CA LYS A 99 4.36 3.68 16.11
C LYS A 99 4.94 3.73 14.71
N GLU A 100 4.09 3.58 13.71
CA GLU A 100 4.47 3.74 12.30
C GLU A 100 3.50 4.68 11.60
N ASP A 101 4.04 5.48 10.69
CA ASP A 101 3.23 6.34 9.82
C ASP A 101 2.38 5.47 8.88
N LEU A 102 1.14 5.88 8.64
CA LEU A 102 0.25 5.20 7.69
C LEU A 102 0.81 5.29 6.26
N PRO A 103 0.51 4.30 5.39
CA PRO A 103 0.87 4.39 3.98
C PRO A 103 0.25 5.63 3.30
N ASP A 104 1.00 6.29 2.42
CA ASP A 104 0.56 7.52 1.73
C ASP A 104 -0.79 7.36 1.02
N ARG A 105 -1.05 6.18 0.46
CA ARG A 105 -2.32 5.85 -0.23
C ARG A 105 -3.51 5.74 0.73
N VAL A 106 -3.29 5.27 1.96
CA VAL A 106 -4.32 5.27 3.02
C VAL A 106 -4.66 6.72 3.39
N ILE A 107 -3.63 7.55 3.61
CA ILE A 107 -3.81 8.97 3.92
C ILE A 107 -4.55 9.68 2.78
N THR A 108 -4.17 9.40 1.52
CA THR A 108 -4.81 9.98 0.33
C THR A 108 -6.28 9.58 0.22
N PHE A 109 -6.60 8.31 0.46
CA PHE A 109 -7.96 7.81 0.42
C PHE A 109 -8.86 8.51 1.44
N LEU A 110 -8.42 8.60 2.70
CA LEU A 110 -9.16 9.28 3.77
C LEU A 110 -9.33 10.78 3.50
N ASN A 111 -8.28 11.45 2.99
CA ASN A 111 -8.35 12.87 2.63
C ASN A 111 -9.32 13.16 1.47
N ASN A 112 -9.59 12.17 0.62
CA ASN A 112 -10.53 12.28 -0.49
C ASN A 112 -11.98 11.92 -0.10
N GLY A 113 -12.27 11.79 1.21
CA GLY A 113 -13.61 11.53 1.73
C GLY A 113 -13.92 10.05 1.98
N GLY A 114 -12.94 9.15 1.87
CA GLY A 114 -13.08 7.74 2.26
C GLY A 114 -13.21 7.57 3.78
N SER A 115 -13.86 6.49 4.23
CA SER A 115 -14.05 6.17 5.65
C SER A 115 -13.08 5.08 6.13
N TRP A 116 -12.74 5.07 7.42
CA TRP A 116 -12.09 3.93 8.05
C TRP A 116 -12.96 2.67 8.02
N ASP A 117 -14.28 2.81 7.95
CA ASP A 117 -15.19 1.67 7.82
C ASP A 117 -14.98 0.91 6.50
N ASP A 118 -14.49 1.61 5.47
CA ASP A 118 -14.17 1.07 4.15
C ASP A 118 -12.78 0.43 4.09
N ILE A 119 -11.97 0.59 5.13
CA ILE A 119 -10.62 0.02 5.20
C ILE A 119 -10.68 -1.29 6.00
N GLU A 120 -10.11 -2.33 5.42
CA GLU A 120 -9.75 -3.57 6.09
C GLU A 120 -8.25 -3.58 6.37
N ILE A 121 -7.89 -3.96 7.59
CA ILE A 121 -6.49 -4.09 7.99
C ILE A 121 -6.27 -5.55 8.34
N VAL A 122 -5.42 -6.20 7.56
CA VAL A 122 -5.03 -7.60 7.77
C VAL A 122 -3.66 -7.62 8.42
N PHE A 123 -3.57 -8.28 9.57
CA PHE A 123 -2.31 -8.48 10.28
C PHE A 123 -1.76 -9.86 9.97
N SER A 124 -0.46 -9.93 9.70
CA SER A 124 0.23 -11.20 9.55
C SER A 124 1.63 -11.11 10.14
N MET A 125 2.24 -12.28 10.37
CA MET A 125 3.69 -12.34 10.56
C MET A 125 4.38 -12.13 9.20
N LYS A 126 5.51 -11.41 9.16
CA LYS A 126 6.31 -11.23 7.94
C LYS A 126 6.91 -12.54 7.45
N ARG A 127 7.15 -13.45 8.38
CA ARG A 127 7.76 -14.76 8.16
C ARG A 127 6.74 -15.85 8.45
N ASN A 128 6.61 -16.80 7.51
CA ASN A 128 5.66 -17.90 7.63
C ASN A 128 6.08 -18.95 8.66
N ASP A 129 7.36 -18.98 9.05
CA ASP A 129 7.91 -19.86 10.09
C ASP A 129 7.84 -19.27 11.51
N VAL A 130 7.25 -18.07 11.66
CA VAL A 130 7.06 -17.41 12.96
C VAL A 130 5.59 -17.39 13.29
N VAL A 131 5.22 -17.82 14.50
CA VAL A 131 3.86 -17.70 15.01
C VAL A 131 3.80 -16.65 16.12
N TRP A 132 2.76 -15.82 16.13
CA TRP A 132 2.67 -14.66 17.03
C TRP A 132 2.76 -15.07 18.51
N TYR A 133 2.19 -16.21 18.89
CA TYR A 133 2.18 -16.67 20.29
C TYR A 133 3.54 -17.20 20.75
N ASP A 134 4.52 -17.39 19.86
CA ASP A 134 5.89 -17.74 20.26
C ASP A 134 6.67 -16.52 20.75
N ILE A 135 6.32 -15.33 20.25
CA ILE A 135 7.04 -14.08 20.52
C ILE A 135 6.24 -13.06 21.33
N PHE A 136 4.93 -13.25 21.51
CA PHE A 136 4.08 -12.40 22.35
C PHE A 136 3.36 -13.19 23.43
N ARG A 137 3.21 -12.58 24.62
CA ARG A 137 2.50 -13.15 25.77
C ARG A 137 0.98 -13.17 25.56
N GLU A 138 0.50 -12.14 24.88
CA GLU A 138 -0.90 -11.93 24.53
C GLU A 138 -0.97 -11.44 23.08
N LYS A 139 -2.14 -11.50 22.46
CA LYS A 139 -2.33 -10.92 21.13
C LYS A 139 -2.00 -9.42 21.19
N PRO A 140 -1.10 -8.93 20.32
CA PRO A 140 -0.88 -7.50 20.14
C PRO A 140 -2.19 -6.74 19.92
N GLN A 141 -2.19 -5.47 20.30
CA GLN A 141 -3.34 -4.59 20.11
C GLN A 141 -2.94 -3.39 19.26
N TRP A 142 -3.87 -2.81 18.52
CA TRP A 142 -3.59 -1.68 17.65
C TRP A 142 -4.66 -0.60 17.71
N ARG A 143 -4.30 0.60 17.28
CA ARG A 143 -5.23 1.69 17.01
C ARG A 143 -4.68 2.64 15.96
N ILE A 144 -5.56 3.42 15.36
CA ILE A 144 -5.19 4.60 14.58
C ILE A 144 -5.10 5.81 15.50
N ASN A 145 -4.00 6.56 15.42
CA ASN A 145 -3.81 7.82 16.12
C ASN A 145 -3.32 8.87 15.12
N GLY A 146 -4.25 9.65 14.55
CA GLY A 146 -3.93 10.56 13.45
C GLY A 146 -3.43 9.80 12.23
N ASN A 147 -2.26 10.18 11.71
CA ASN A 147 -1.65 9.54 10.55
C ASN A 147 -0.74 8.36 10.92
N GLN A 148 -0.90 7.78 12.11
CA GLN A 148 -0.07 6.68 12.59
C GLN A 148 -0.91 5.48 13.00
N ILE A 149 -0.36 4.28 12.78
CA ILE A 149 -0.80 3.07 13.46
C ILE A 149 0.05 2.89 14.72
N GLU A 150 -0.60 2.84 15.87
CA GLU A 150 0.04 2.50 17.14
C GLU A 150 -0.25 1.04 17.47
N THR A 151 0.79 0.29 17.82
CA THR A 151 0.68 -1.13 18.18
C THR A 151 1.25 -1.36 19.58
N ILE A 152 0.44 -1.89 20.49
CA ILE A 152 0.89 -2.36 21.80
C ILE A 152 1.24 -3.84 21.71
N ILE A 153 2.45 -4.18 22.14
CA ILE A 153 2.93 -5.56 22.27
C ILE A 153 3.34 -5.85 23.72
N LYS A 154 3.26 -7.13 24.06
CA LYS A 154 3.82 -7.72 25.28
C LYS A 154 4.80 -8.82 24.87
N PRO A 155 6.08 -8.51 24.67
CA PRO A 155 7.02 -9.44 24.07
C PRO A 155 7.38 -10.60 25.00
N LYS A 156 7.75 -11.73 24.40
CA LYS A 156 8.49 -12.82 25.03
C LYS A 156 9.96 -12.66 24.70
N PHE A 157 10.82 -12.82 25.69
CA PHE A 157 12.27 -12.73 25.52
C PHE A 157 12.81 -14.13 25.23
N VAL A 158 12.61 -14.59 24.00
CA VAL A 158 13.02 -15.93 23.58
C VAL A 158 14.53 -15.98 23.41
N VAL A 159 15.19 -16.57 24.39
CA VAL A 159 16.62 -16.88 24.37
C VAL A 159 16.79 -18.40 24.37
N ASP A 160 17.89 -18.88 23.81
CA ASP A 160 18.21 -20.29 23.77
C ASP A 160 18.57 -20.79 25.17
N THR A 161 17.91 -21.87 25.58
CA THR A 161 18.19 -22.60 26.83
C THR A 161 19.37 -23.56 26.71
N ILE A 162 19.82 -23.85 25.48
CA ILE A 162 21.03 -24.61 25.26
C ILE A 162 22.19 -23.67 25.58
N ASP A 163 22.85 -23.96 26.71
CA ASP A 163 24.07 -23.35 27.22
C ASP A 163 25.15 -23.26 26.12
N ILE A 164 25.05 -22.27 25.23
CA ILE A 164 26.23 -21.59 24.69
C ILE A 164 26.52 -20.46 25.67
N ILE A 165 26.68 -20.83 26.95
CA ILE A 165 27.35 -20.00 27.92
C ILE A 165 28.73 -19.77 27.32
N TYR A 166 29.10 -18.50 27.16
CA TYR A 166 30.46 -18.09 26.91
C TYR A 166 31.30 -18.38 28.16
N ASP A 167 31.49 -19.66 28.49
CA ASP A 167 32.36 -20.08 29.58
C ASP A 167 33.81 -20.08 29.06
N SER A 168 34.19 -18.96 28.44
CA SER A 168 35.58 -18.62 28.27
C SER A 168 36.04 -18.13 29.65
N PRO A 169 37.07 -18.73 30.27
CA PRO A 169 37.58 -18.29 31.58
C PRO A 169 38.03 -16.81 31.61
N GLN A 170 38.01 -16.16 30.45
CA GLN A 170 38.38 -14.78 30.25
C GLN A 170 37.13 -13.86 30.25
N MET A 171 35.95 -14.34 29.85
CA MET A 171 34.72 -13.53 29.76
C MET A 171 33.83 -13.76 30.99
N ALA A 172 33.55 -12.69 31.74
CA ALA A 172 32.74 -12.74 32.97
C ALA A 172 31.23 -12.49 32.74
N LEU A 173 30.79 -12.46 31.48
CA LEU A 173 29.39 -12.20 31.10
C LEU A 173 28.83 -13.43 30.40
N ARG A 174 27.73 -13.98 30.93
CA ARG A 174 26.93 -14.99 30.26
C ARG A 174 26.07 -14.30 29.20
N MET A 175 26.06 -14.85 28.00
CA MET A 175 25.35 -14.24 26.87
C MET A 175 24.55 -15.32 26.16
N PRO A 176 23.27 -15.47 26.51
CA PRO A 176 22.37 -16.37 25.81
C PRO A 176 22.33 -16.08 24.31
N GLN A 177 22.11 -17.13 23.52
CA GLN A 177 21.90 -16.94 22.09
C GLN A 177 20.43 -16.59 21.83
N ILE A 178 20.12 -15.72 20.87
CA ILE A 178 18.75 -15.61 20.37
C ILE A 178 18.59 -16.62 19.24
N TYR A 179 17.54 -17.42 19.32
CA TYR A 179 17.19 -18.37 18.26
C TYR A 179 16.66 -17.59 17.04
N GLU A 180 17.30 -17.74 15.87
CA GLU A 180 16.65 -17.37 14.61
C GLU A 180 15.41 -18.25 14.45
N PRO A 181 14.21 -17.69 14.21
CA PRO A 181 13.95 -16.41 13.53
C PRO A 181 13.55 -15.22 14.43
N TYR A 182 13.78 -15.29 15.75
CA TYR A 182 13.22 -14.32 16.72
C TYR A 182 14.11 -13.11 17.02
N GLY A 183 15.34 -13.07 16.50
CA GLY A 183 16.26 -11.98 16.71
C GLY A 183 17.71 -12.38 16.48
N GLN A 184 18.62 -11.51 16.88
CA GLN A 184 20.07 -11.70 16.73
C GLN A 184 20.86 -10.88 17.76
N GLN A 185 22.15 -11.17 17.88
CA GLN A 185 23.08 -10.32 18.64
C GLN A 185 23.65 -9.21 17.76
N VAL A 186 23.91 -8.07 18.40
CA VAL A 186 24.52 -6.90 17.79
C VAL A 186 25.70 -6.48 18.63
N TYR A 187 26.84 -6.23 18.00
CA TYR A 187 28.05 -5.82 18.70
C TYR A 187 28.44 -4.41 18.30
N SER A 188 28.64 -3.53 19.29
CA SER A 188 29.30 -2.25 19.07
C SER A 188 30.79 -2.50 18.82
N VAL A 189 31.29 -2.01 17.69
CA VAL A 189 32.64 -2.31 17.21
C VAL A 189 33.47 -1.04 17.09
N PHE A 190 34.77 -1.17 17.39
CA PHE A 190 35.75 -0.10 17.44
C PHE A 190 37.04 -0.54 16.73
N THR A 191 37.88 0.42 16.34
CA THR A 191 39.27 0.13 15.99
C THR A 191 40.05 -0.26 17.27
N PRO A 192 41.18 -0.98 17.15
CA PRO A 192 42.06 -1.25 18.29
C PRO A 192 42.51 0.02 19.04
N GLY A 193 42.60 1.16 18.35
CA GLY A 193 42.92 2.47 18.93
C GLY A 193 41.73 3.23 19.53
N GLY A 194 40.53 2.64 19.55
CA GLY A 194 39.35 3.18 20.22
C GLY A 194 38.43 4.09 19.41
N SER A 195 38.60 4.14 18.09
CA SER A 195 37.65 4.86 17.23
C SER A 195 36.40 4.01 17.00
N HIS A 196 35.22 4.52 17.32
CA HIS A 196 33.94 3.82 17.11
C HIS A 196 33.70 3.57 15.62
N LEU A 197 33.49 2.32 15.22
CA LEU A 197 33.24 1.91 13.84
C LEU A 197 31.76 1.76 13.54
N GLY A 198 30.92 1.45 14.52
CA GLY A 198 29.50 1.23 14.32
C GLY A 198 29.01 -0.01 15.07
N ALA A 199 28.03 -0.69 14.47
CA ALA A 199 27.53 -1.98 14.92
C ALA A 199 27.85 -3.09 13.91
N SER A 200 27.96 -4.33 14.37
CA SER A 200 28.16 -5.52 13.57
C SER A 200 27.19 -6.64 13.98
N TRP A 201 26.70 -7.39 13.01
CA TRP A 201 25.78 -8.52 13.16
C TRP A 201 26.39 -9.84 12.67
N ASP A 202 27.60 -9.81 12.11
CA ASP A 202 28.28 -10.94 11.47
C ASP A 202 29.37 -11.56 12.38
N ILE A 203 29.32 -11.24 13.68
CA ILE A 203 30.24 -11.74 14.68
C ILE A 203 29.56 -12.88 15.43
N GLU A 204 30.08 -14.09 15.27
CA GLU A 204 29.64 -15.23 16.04
C GLU A 204 30.45 -15.38 17.33
N TYR A 205 29.94 -16.16 18.28
CA TYR A 205 30.61 -16.38 19.57
C TYR A 205 32.06 -16.87 19.42
N LYS A 206 32.29 -17.77 18.46
CA LYS A 206 33.59 -18.41 18.17
C LYS A 206 34.61 -17.46 17.55
N ASP A 207 34.16 -16.28 17.10
CA ASP A 207 35.00 -15.26 16.51
C ASP A 207 35.63 -14.36 17.58
N ILE A 208 35.08 -14.35 18.79
CA ILE A 208 35.59 -13.59 19.94
C ILE A 208 36.69 -14.41 20.62
N ILE A 209 37.94 -13.94 20.51
CA ILE A 209 39.10 -14.70 20.96
C ILE A 209 39.65 -14.25 22.31
N SER A 210 39.19 -13.12 22.85
CA SER A 210 39.58 -12.63 24.18
C SER A 210 38.51 -11.74 24.83
N HIS A 211 38.62 -11.62 26.16
CA HIS A 211 37.76 -10.76 26.99
C HIS A 211 37.98 -9.25 26.83
N HIS A 212 38.90 -8.85 25.96
CA HIS A 212 39.07 -7.46 25.53
C HIS A 212 38.27 -7.14 24.26
N GLY A 213 37.46 -8.10 23.78
CA GLY A 213 36.65 -7.99 22.57
C GLY A 213 37.44 -8.19 21.28
N GLU A 214 38.61 -8.82 21.34
CA GLU A 214 39.41 -9.06 20.14
C GLU A 214 38.76 -10.13 19.26
N LEU A 215 38.83 -9.93 17.94
CA LEU A 215 38.22 -10.81 16.96
C LEU A 215 39.28 -11.68 16.26
N ARG A 216 38.85 -12.84 15.76
CA ARG A 216 39.67 -13.74 14.98
C ARG A 216 40.23 -13.03 13.74
N LYS A 217 41.55 -13.13 13.57
CA LYS A 217 42.28 -12.66 12.38
C LYS A 217 41.95 -13.53 11.17
N ASP A 218 42.07 -12.98 9.97
CA ASP A 218 41.78 -13.63 8.68
C ASP A 218 40.29 -13.92 8.44
N LYS A 219 39.39 -13.36 9.27
CA LYS A 219 37.96 -13.23 8.96
C LYS A 219 37.63 -11.74 8.86
N ASN A 220 36.89 -11.43 7.82
CA ASN A 220 36.38 -10.09 7.54
C ASN A 220 34.99 -9.96 8.16
N TYR A 221 34.75 -8.86 8.88
CA TYR A 221 33.46 -8.57 9.53
C TYR A 221 32.88 -7.28 8.97
N GLU A 222 31.58 -7.28 8.75
CA GLU A 222 30.86 -6.07 8.36
C GLU A 222 30.63 -5.15 9.57
N HIS A 223 30.68 -3.84 9.33
CA HIS A 223 30.25 -2.84 10.29
C HIS A 223 29.40 -1.77 9.59
N LYS A 224 28.36 -1.30 10.27
CA LYS A 224 27.50 -0.20 9.76
C LYS A 224 27.37 0.93 10.75
N ARG A 225 27.31 2.16 10.23
CA ARG A 225 27.06 3.38 11.02
C ARG A 225 25.65 3.90 10.76
N TRP A 226 24.89 4.10 11.82
CA TRP A 226 23.49 4.55 11.74
C TRP A 226 23.32 5.96 11.13
N ASN A 227 24.31 6.86 11.29
CA ASN A 227 24.21 8.26 10.87
C ASN A 227 25.10 8.60 9.65
N GLY A 228 24.94 7.90 8.52
CA GLY A 228 25.55 8.28 7.24
C GLY A 228 27.09 8.20 7.19
N GLY A 229 27.69 7.38 8.04
CA GLY A 229 29.12 7.09 7.99
C GLY A 229 29.47 6.04 6.93
N SER A 230 30.76 5.78 6.71
CA SER A 230 31.18 4.71 5.81
C SER A 230 30.92 3.34 6.46
N ASP A 231 29.96 2.60 5.92
CA ASP A 231 29.84 1.17 6.11
C ASP A 231 31.05 0.49 5.47
N GLY A 232 31.41 -0.70 5.96
CA GLY A 232 32.52 -1.41 5.37
C GLY A 232 32.81 -2.72 6.05
N THR A 233 33.83 -3.37 5.49
CA THR A 233 34.32 -4.64 5.97
C THR A 233 35.76 -4.46 6.42
N LYS A 234 36.13 -5.05 7.56
CA LYS A 234 37.52 -5.09 8.01
C LYS A 234 37.88 -6.46 8.53
N ASP A 235 39.17 -6.78 8.42
CA ASP A 235 39.72 -7.95 9.08
C ASP A 235 39.57 -7.82 10.60
N GLY A 236 39.37 -8.94 11.29
CA GLY A 236 39.26 -8.99 12.75
C GLY A 236 40.46 -8.37 13.50
N SER A 237 41.65 -8.33 12.90
CA SER A 237 42.80 -7.63 13.49
C SER A 237 42.66 -6.10 13.54
N GLN A 238 41.72 -5.55 12.77
CA GLN A 238 41.46 -4.12 12.65
C GLN A 238 40.17 -3.70 13.38
N MET A 239 39.51 -4.64 14.07
CA MET A 239 38.26 -4.44 14.78
C MET A 239 38.32 -5.08 16.17
N LYS A 240 37.60 -4.50 17.11
CA LYS A 240 37.30 -5.10 18.41
C LYS A 240 35.89 -4.75 18.84
N ILE A 241 35.28 -5.60 19.65
CA ILE A 241 34.01 -5.33 20.31
C ILE A 241 34.28 -4.43 21.50
N GLY A 242 33.53 -3.33 21.59
CA GLY A 242 33.67 -2.34 22.65
C GLY A 242 35.01 -1.63 22.67
N HIS A 243 35.17 -0.69 23.60
CA HIS A 243 36.45 -0.06 23.89
C HIS A 243 36.69 -0.06 25.41
N GLY A 244 37.35 -1.11 25.88
CA GLY A 244 37.59 -1.37 27.30
C GLY A 244 37.64 -2.87 27.59
N THR A 245 37.21 -3.27 28.78
CA THR A 245 36.97 -4.67 29.14
C THR A 245 35.54 -5.07 28.78
N PHE A 246 35.40 -6.20 28.08
CA PHE A 246 34.11 -6.80 27.75
C PHE A 246 33.30 -7.14 29.01
N SER A 247 33.98 -7.40 30.13
CA SER A 247 33.37 -7.64 31.45
C SER A 247 32.54 -6.47 32.00
N GLY A 248 32.57 -5.29 31.38
CA GLY A 248 31.74 -4.14 31.73
C GLY A 248 30.56 -3.90 30.78
N GLY A 249 30.26 -4.82 29.87
CA GLY A 249 28.93 -4.91 29.25
C GLY A 249 28.53 -3.98 28.11
N GLY A 250 29.08 -2.76 28.06
CA GLY A 250 28.62 -1.69 27.16
C GLY A 250 28.83 -1.86 25.65
N ALA A 251 28.95 -3.07 25.12
CA ALA A 251 29.31 -3.31 23.71
C ALA A 251 28.44 -4.34 23.00
N ILE A 252 27.38 -4.84 23.63
CA ILE A 252 26.58 -5.96 23.13
C ILE A 252 25.12 -5.60 23.29
N ALA A 253 24.36 -5.93 22.27
CA ALA A 253 22.93 -5.80 22.27
C ALA A 253 22.26 -7.09 21.80
N TYR A 254 21.05 -7.28 22.30
CA TYR A 254 20.08 -8.18 21.73
C TYR A 254 19.10 -7.38 20.89
N GLU A 255 18.84 -7.86 19.69
CA GLU A 255 17.84 -7.30 18.78
C GLU A 255 16.74 -8.33 18.59
N PHE A 256 15.61 -8.13 19.28
CA PHE A 256 14.43 -8.99 19.18
C PHE A 256 13.55 -8.55 18.01
N TRP A 257 13.12 -9.49 17.18
CA TRP A 257 12.33 -9.24 16.00
C TRP A 257 10.88 -9.64 16.20
N PHE A 258 9.99 -8.65 16.15
CA PHE A 258 8.55 -8.87 16.35
C PHE A 258 7.75 -9.09 15.07
N GLN A 259 8.34 -8.76 13.91
CA GLN A 259 7.92 -9.15 12.57
C GLN A 259 6.41 -9.02 12.24
N ILE A 260 5.70 -8.05 12.83
CA ILE A 260 4.30 -7.76 12.49
C ILE A 260 4.26 -7.02 11.15
N LYS A 261 3.42 -7.50 10.25
CA LYS A 261 3.02 -6.84 9.00
C LYS A 261 1.55 -6.43 9.12
N ALA A 262 1.25 -5.18 8.75
CA ALA A 262 -0.11 -4.67 8.64
C ALA A 262 -0.36 -4.30 7.18
N GLU A 263 -1.31 -4.98 6.54
CA GLU A 263 -1.70 -4.73 5.15
C GLU A 263 -3.05 -4.05 5.14
N PHE A 264 -3.14 -2.94 4.40
CA PHE A 264 -4.33 -2.11 4.30
C PHE A 264 -5.00 -2.39 2.97
N TYR A 265 -6.27 -2.73 3.03
CA TYR A 265 -7.13 -2.94 1.89
C TYR A 265 -8.31 -1.99 1.97
N ILE A 266 -8.78 -1.54 0.83
CA ILE A 266 -10.15 -1.02 0.75
C ILE A 266 -11.02 -2.25 0.58
N LYS A 267 -11.93 -2.50 1.54
CA LYS A 267 -12.98 -3.54 1.45
C LYS A 267 -13.67 -3.37 0.12
N ASP A 268 -14.23 -4.43 -0.44
CA ASP A 268 -14.98 -4.41 -1.71
C ASP A 268 -16.21 -3.46 -1.67
N THR A 269 -15.97 -2.17 -1.62
CA THR A 269 -16.58 -1.24 -2.52
C THR A 269 -15.95 -1.60 -3.84
N ASN A 270 -16.65 -2.37 -4.69
CA ASN A 270 -16.58 -2.23 -6.14
C ASN A 270 -15.95 -0.89 -6.42
N GLU A 271 -14.74 -0.86 -6.99
CA GLU A 271 -13.94 0.35 -7.17
C GLU A 271 -14.86 1.57 -7.13
N ALA A 272 -14.62 2.54 -6.25
CA ALA A 272 -14.93 3.89 -6.65
C ALA A 272 -14.04 4.11 -7.88
N GLU A 273 -14.48 3.59 -9.03
CA GLU A 273 -13.97 3.90 -10.33
C GLU A 273 -13.99 5.41 -10.28
N THR A 274 -12.84 6.06 -10.20
CA THR A 274 -12.83 7.53 -10.12
C THR A 274 -13.14 8.14 -11.49
N HIS A 275 -13.46 7.29 -12.46
CA HIS A 275 -13.62 7.56 -13.87
C HIS A 275 -14.85 6.83 -14.40
N PHE A 276 -15.54 7.43 -15.35
CA PHE A 276 -16.61 6.76 -16.09
C PHE A 276 -16.03 5.60 -16.91
N MET A 277 -16.70 4.45 -16.92
CA MET A 277 -16.40 3.39 -17.88
C MET A 277 -17.24 3.54 -19.14
N TYR A 278 -16.73 3.06 -20.27
CA TYR A 278 -17.48 2.97 -21.50
C TYR A 278 -16.87 1.94 -22.44
N SER A 279 -17.71 1.43 -23.34
CA SER A 279 -17.27 0.62 -24.48
C SER A 279 -18.38 0.57 -25.53
N THR A 280 -18.15 -0.19 -26.58
CA THR A 280 -19.15 -0.52 -27.60
C THR A 280 -19.25 -2.03 -27.77
N PHE A 281 -20.47 -2.52 -28.00
CA PHE A 281 -20.68 -3.90 -28.44
C PHE A 281 -21.61 -3.94 -29.66
N ASN A 282 -21.49 -5.01 -30.44
CA ASN A 282 -22.41 -5.31 -31.53
C ASN A 282 -23.62 -6.06 -30.95
N ASN A 283 -24.83 -5.57 -31.14
CA ASN A 283 -26.03 -6.20 -30.57
C ASN A 283 -26.23 -7.61 -31.12
N TYR A 284 -25.79 -7.90 -32.34
CA TYR A 284 -25.85 -9.24 -32.93
C TYR A 284 -24.92 -10.26 -32.25
N THR A 285 -23.89 -9.83 -31.51
CA THR A 285 -23.07 -10.77 -30.74
C THR A 285 -23.78 -11.23 -29.47
N ILE A 286 -24.64 -10.39 -28.91
CA ILE A 286 -25.44 -10.69 -27.71
C ILE A 286 -26.75 -11.39 -28.10
N ASP A 287 -27.46 -10.85 -29.08
CA ASP A 287 -28.76 -11.31 -29.54
C ASP A 287 -28.72 -11.57 -31.05
N ARG A 288 -28.72 -12.85 -31.43
CA ARG A 288 -28.67 -13.27 -32.85
C ARG A 288 -29.90 -12.86 -33.67
N THR A 289 -30.95 -12.35 -33.02
CA THR A 289 -32.12 -11.78 -33.71
C THR A 289 -31.95 -10.30 -34.05
N ALA A 290 -30.96 -9.62 -33.47
CA ALA A 290 -30.66 -8.22 -33.78
C ALA A 290 -30.06 -8.05 -35.19
N GLU A 291 -30.10 -6.82 -35.72
CA GLU A 291 -29.43 -6.50 -36.98
C GLU A 291 -27.90 -6.54 -36.81
N LYS A 292 -27.17 -7.11 -37.77
CA LYS A 292 -25.70 -7.28 -37.70
C LYS A 292 -24.90 -5.98 -37.62
N ASN A 293 -25.49 -4.89 -38.10
CA ASN A 293 -24.93 -3.55 -38.09
C ASN A 293 -25.43 -2.72 -36.89
N LYS A 294 -26.20 -3.30 -35.97
CA LYS A 294 -26.69 -2.58 -34.79
C LYS A 294 -25.66 -2.68 -33.68
N HIS A 295 -25.19 -1.53 -33.21
CA HIS A 295 -24.23 -1.42 -32.12
C HIS A 295 -24.80 -0.58 -30.98
N THR A 296 -24.25 -0.78 -29.79
CA THR A 296 -24.57 0.00 -28.61
C THR A 296 -23.28 0.51 -27.98
N PHE A 297 -23.16 1.82 -27.84
CA PHE A 297 -22.20 2.44 -26.93
C PHE A 297 -22.84 2.51 -25.55
N TRP A 298 -22.11 2.11 -24.52
CA TRP A 298 -22.58 2.24 -23.14
C TRP A 298 -21.58 3.04 -22.33
N MET A 299 -22.09 3.79 -21.36
CA MET A 299 -21.28 4.55 -20.41
C MET A 299 -21.85 4.38 -19.01
N LEU A 300 -21.00 4.03 -18.05
CA LEU A 300 -21.34 3.76 -16.66
C LEU A 300 -20.76 4.86 -15.77
N SER A 301 -21.60 5.38 -14.87
CA SER A 301 -21.18 6.36 -13.86
C SER A 301 -20.38 5.68 -12.74
N PRO A 302 -19.36 6.36 -12.22
CA PRO A 302 -18.67 5.91 -11.01
C PRO A 302 -19.61 5.84 -9.81
N TYR A 303 -19.32 4.95 -8.87
CA TYR A 303 -20.13 4.77 -7.65
C TYR A 303 -20.03 6.02 -6.75
N GLY A 304 -21.16 6.47 -6.19
CA GLY A 304 -21.19 7.67 -5.35
C GLY A 304 -21.15 9.00 -6.11
N ASN A 305 -21.34 8.99 -7.43
CA ASN A 305 -21.60 10.23 -8.16
C ASN A 305 -22.92 10.85 -7.67
N ASN A 306 -22.79 11.85 -6.78
CA ASN A 306 -23.91 12.61 -6.23
C ASN A 306 -24.23 13.86 -7.06
N GLY A 307 -23.56 14.04 -8.20
CA GLY A 307 -23.68 15.21 -9.07
C GLY A 307 -24.40 14.93 -10.38
N ASP A 308 -25.08 15.96 -10.89
CA ASP A 308 -25.57 15.96 -12.26
C ASP A 308 -24.37 16.12 -13.21
N GLU A 309 -24.03 15.05 -13.93
CA GLU A 309 -22.96 15.08 -14.93
C GLU A 309 -23.53 14.95 -16.34
N GLU A 310 -22.95 15.71 -17.27
CA GLU A 310 -23.38 15.73 -18.66
C GLU A 310 -22.20 15.52 -19.59
N PHE A 311 -22.42 14.67 -20.59
CA PHE A 311 -21.46 14.35 -21.62
C PHE A 311 -22.08 14.50 -23.00
N VAL A 312 -21.24 14.79 -23.98
CA VAL A 312 -21.57 14.56 -25.39
C VAL A 312 -20.61 13.55 -25.97
N VAL A 313 -21.15 12.61 -26.75
CA VAL A 313 -20.41 11.52 -27.35
C VAL A 313 -20.52 11.63 -28.86
N GLU A 314 -19.37 11.72 -29.53
CA GLU A 314 -19.28 11.67 -30.99
C GLU A 314 -18.77 10.29 -31.40
N ILE A 315 -19.66 9.48 -31.99
CA ILE A 315 -19.37 8.12 -32.44
C ILE A 315 -19.01 8.16 -33.94
N ARG A 316 -18.05 7.32 -34.33
CA ARG A 316 -17.64 7.09 -35.72
C ARG A 316 -17.43 5.62 -36.00
N SER A 317 -17.64 5.26 -37.26
CA SER A 317 -17.24 3.98 -37.82
C SER A 317 -16.38 4.17 -39.06
N TYR A 318 -15.63 3.14 -39.40
CA TYR A 318 -14.80 3.12 -40.59
C TYR A 318 -15.27 2.02 -41.52
N MET A 319 -15.41 2.35 -42.80
CA MET A 319 -15.80 1.43 -43.86
C MET A 319 -14.72 1.39 -44.92
N PHE A 320 -14.50 0.24 -45.55
CA PHE A 320 -13.67 0.20 -46.75
C PHE A 320 -14.43 0.87 -47.91
N ALA A 321 -13.90 1.98 -48.39
CA ALA A 321 -14.29 2.58 -49.65
C ALA A 321 -14.03 1.59 -50.78
N PRO A 322 -14.82 1.62 -51.88
CA PRO A 322 -14.56 0.82 -53.08
C PRO A 322 -13.12 0.98 -53.63
N GLU A 323 -12.51 2.13 -53.36
CA GLU A 323 -11.15 2.53 -53.77
C GLU A 323 -10.04 1.91 -52.89
N GLY A 324 -10.37 1.18 -51.81
CA GLY A 324 -9.43 0.53 -50.89
C GLY A 324 -8.96 1.38 -49.70
N TRP A 325 -9.47 2.61 -49.54
CA TRP A 325 -9.22 3.48 -48.38
C TRP A 325 -10.31 3.31 -47.31
N LEU A 326 -10.02 3.67 -46.05
CA LEU A 326 -11.04 3.70 -45.00
C LEU A 326 -11.83 5.02 -45.07
N ASP A 327 -13.09 4.95 -45.50
CA ASP A 327 -14.05 6.04 -45.40
C ASP A 327 -14.59 6.12 -43.98
N LYS A 328 -14.67 7.34 -43.47
CA LYS A 328 -15.14 7.63 -42.11
C LYS A 328 -16.61 8.03 -42.15
N VAL A 329 -17.44 7.33 -41.39
CA VAL A 329 -18.84 7.71 -41.13
C VAL A 329 -18.91 8.31 -39.73
N THR A 330 -19.36 9.56 -39.63
CA THR A 330 -19.64 10.22 -38.35
C THR A 330 -21.14 10.17 -38.08
N TYR A 331 -21.50 9.73 -36.87
CA TYR A 331 -22.89 9.70 -36.41
C TYR A 331 -23.26 11.00 -35.69
N ASP A 332 -24.56 11.18 -35.43
CA ASP A 332 -25.06 12.33 -34.70
C ASP A 332 -24.43 12.39 -33.29
N ILE A 333 -24.23 13.61 -32.81
CA ILE A 333 -23.72 13.84 -31.46
C ILE A 333 -24.84 13.48 -30.48
N GLU A 334 -24.54 12.51 -29.62
CA GLU A 334 -25.45 12.06 -28.59
C GLU A 334 -25.15 12.72 -27.25
N HIS A 335 -26.19 13.00 -26.48
CA HIS A 335 -26.10 13.62 -25.15
C HIS A 335 -26.40 12.58 -24.09
N ILE A 336 -25.48 12.46 -23.13
CA ILE A 336 -25.58 11.55 -21.99
C ILE A 336 -25.70 12.40 -20.73
N LYS A 337 -26.70 12.10 -19.90
CA LYS A 337 -26.83 12.69 -18.57
C LYS A 337 -26.78 11.59 -17.51
N PHE A 338 -25.97 11.80 -16.50
CA PHE A 338 -26.00 11.04 -15.26
C PHE A 338 -26.61 11.90 -14.17
N ASP A 339 -27.57 11.31 -13.46
CA ASP A 339 -28.18 11.87 -12.26
C ASP A 339 -28.23 10.77 -11.21
N LYS A 340 -28.75 11.09 -10.02
CA LYS A 340 -28.84 10.16 -8.89
C LYS A 340 -29.57 8.83 -9.21
N ASP A 341 -30.43 8.81 -10.22
CA ASP A 341 -31.26 7.66 -10.59
C ASP A 341 -30.72 6.96 -11.87
N THR A 342 -29.80 7.61 -12.59
CA THR A 342 -29.25 7.15 -13.87
C THR A 342 -27.78 6.79 -13.71
N PHE A 343 -27.51 5.50 -13.53
CA PHE A 343 -26.13 4.99 -13.35
C PHE A 343 -25.48 4.49 -14.64
N ILE A 344 -26.27 4.16 -15.67
CA ILE A 344 -25.79 3.67 -16.96
C ILE A 344 -26.61 4.31 -18.09
N ASN A 345 -25.93 4.68 -19.17
CA ASN A 345 -26.54 5.18 -20.39
C ASN A 345 -26.18 4.26 -21.56
N PHE A 346 -27.14 4.07 -22.47
CA PHE A 346 -26.99 3.29 -23.70
C PHE A 346 -27.34 4.17 -24.91
N LEU A 347 -26.46 4.17 -25.91
CA LEU A 347 -26.64 4.85 -27.18
C LEU A 347 -26.60 3.82 -28.29
N GLU A 348 -27.74 3.59 -28.94
CA GLU A 348 -27.83 2.68 -30.07
C GLU A 348 -27.51 3.41 -31.38
N PHE A 349 -26.70 2.80 -32.24
CA PHE A 349 -26.36 3.33 -33.56
C PHE A 349 -26.19 2.19 -34.58
N LYS A 350 -26.28 2.52 -35.87
CA LYS A 350 -26.08 1.57 -36.96
C LYS A 350 -24.75 1.79 -37.66
N ALA A 351 -23.84 0.83 -37.60
CA ALA A 351 -22.54 0.87 -38.25
C ALA A 351 -22.31 -0.34 -39.16
N GLU A 352 -21.90 -0.06 -40.40
CA GLU A 352 -21.64 -1.08 -41.42
C GLU A 352 -20.18 -1.58 -41.39
N GLY A 353 -19.32 -1.00 -40.55
CA GLY A 353 -17.91 -1.35 -40.49
C GLY A 353 -17.24 -1.03 -39.15
N THR A 354 -16.10 -1.68 -38.92
CA THR A 354 -15.17 -1.44 -37.80
C THR A 354 -13.82 -0.96 -38.33
N PRO A 355 -12.98 -0.27 -37.52
CA PRO A 355 -13.16 0.04 -36.10
C PRO A 355 -14.32 0.99 -35.80
N ILE A 356 -14.79 0.97 -34.56
CA ILE A 356 -15.71 1.97 -34.02
C ILE A 356 -14.91 2.83 -33.05
N ASP A 357 -15.04 4.14 -33.15
CA ASP A 357 -14.41 5.04 -32.20
C ASP A 357 -15.39 6.05 -31.62
N ALA A 358 -15.15 6.45 -30.38
CA ALA A 358 -15.96 7.43 -29.68
C ALA A 358 -15.05 8.50 -29.06
N THR A 359 -15.39 9.77 -29.25
CA THR A 359 -14.77 10.87 -28.52
C THR A 359 -15.78 11.44 -27.54
N ILE A 360 -15.38 11.51 -26.28
CA ILE A 360 -16.26 11.83 -25.17
C ILE A 360 -15.85 13.21 -24.66
N TYR A 361 -16.83 14.08 -24.50
CA TYR A 361 -16.63 15.41 -23.96
C TYR A 361 -17.50 15.61 -22.73
N ARG A 362 -16.96 16.24 -21.68
CA ARG A 362 -17.62 16.50 -20.40
C ARG A 362 -18.00 17.97 -20.28
N LYS A 363 -19.20 18.26 -19.80
CA LYS A 363 -19.72 19.63 -19.69
C LYS A 363 -18.94 20.44 -18.67
N GLY A 364 -18.47 21.63 -19.06
CA GLY A 364 -17.94 22.64 -18.12
C GLY A 364 -16.68 22.29 -17.32
N ILE A 365 -16.14 21.07 -17.45
CA ILE A 365 -14.97 20.60 -16.70
C ILE A 365 -13.81 20.40 -17.68
N GLU A 366 -12.85 21.33 -17.63
CA GLU A 366 -11.64 21.27 -18.43
C GLU A 366 -10.58 20.36 -17.78
N ARG A 367 -9.81 19.63 -18.60
CA ARG A 367 -8.64 18.86 -18.14
C ARG A 367 -7.41 19.75 -17.99
N GLU A 368 -6.98 19.96 -16.75
CA GLU A 368 -5.77 20.73 -16.42
C GLU A 368 -4.48 19.90 -16.56
N ASP A 369 -4.59 18.58 -16.62
CA ASP A 369 -3.46 17.66 -16.68
C ASP A 369 -2.87 17.50 -18.10
N LEU A 370 -3.58 17.98 -19.13
CA LEU A 370 -3.15 17.91 -20.52
C LEU A 370 -2.31 19.14 -20.89
N ALA A 371 -1.16 18.92 -21.53
CA ALA A 371 -0.30 20.00 -22.02
C ALA A 371 -1.00 20.86 -23.09
N ASP A 372 -0.75 22.17 -23.10
CA ASP A 372 -1.36 23.12 -24.07
C ASP A 372 -1.16 22.67 -25.52
N ARG A 373 0.04 22.17 -25.84
CA ARG A 373 0.34 21.63 -27.18
C ARG A 373 -0.57 20.48 -27.56
N PHE A 374 -0.95 19.61 -26.62
CA PHE A 374 -1.93 18.55 -26.88
C PHE A 374 -3.29 19.18 -27.18
N LYS A 375 -3.76 20.13 -26.38
CA LYS A 375 -5.05 20.82 -26.58
C LYS A 375 -5.14 21.49 -27.95
N GLU A 376 -4.06 22.15 -28.38
CA GLU A 376 -3.97 22.79 -29.69
C GLU A 376 -3.90 21.79 -30.86
N GLN A 377 -3.18 20.68 -30.67
CA GLN A 377 -2.92 19.68 -31.72
C GLN A 377 -3.90 18.51 -31.66
N PHE A 378 -4.87 18.52 -30.75
CA PHE A 378 -5.81 17.43 -30.60
C PHE A 378 -6.69 17.36 -31.84
N PHE A 379 -6.36 16.41 -32.71
CA PHE A 379 -6.90 16.28 -34.06
C PHE A 379 -8.43 16.16 -34.11
N ARG A 380 -9.07 15.83 -32.99
CA ARG A 380 -10.52 15.64 -32.88
C ARG A 380 -11.23 16.86 -32.27
N GLY A 381 -10.52 17.95 -32.02
CA GLY A 381 -11.02 19.15 -31.37
C GLY A 381 -11.09 18.97 -29.85
N TYR A 382 -10.46 19.87 -29.12
CA TYR A 382 -10.39 19.81 -27.65
C TYR A 382 -11.69 20.23 -26.96
N THR A 383 -12.49 21.06 -27.63
CA THR A 383 -13.80 21.51 -27.15
C THR A 383 -14.89 21.16 -28.16
N ARG A 384 -16.12 21.07 -27.67
CA ARG A 384 -17.32 20.88 -28.48
C ARG A 384 -18.45 21.78 -27.98
N GLU A 385 -19.13 22.44 -28.90
CA GLU A 385 -20.34 23.20 -28.60
C GLU A 385 -21.57 22.33 -28.84
N TYR A 386 -22.45 22.24 -27.84
CA TYR A 386 -23.71 21.52 -27.96
C TYR A 386 -24.81 22.28 -27.22
N LYS A 387 -25.88 22.63 -27.96
CA LYS A 387 -27.02 23.42 -27.47
C LYS A 387 -26.64 24.73 -26.76
N GLY A 388 -25.54 25.36 -27.16
CA GLY A 388 -25.06 26.64 -26.61
C GLY A 388 -24.22 26.50 -25.33
N GLU A 389 -23.84 25.28 -24.96
CA GLU A 389 -22.96 24.97 -23.84
C GLU A 389 -21.65 24.36 -24.35
N THR A 390 -20.54 24.67 -23.67
CA THR A 390 -19.20 24.17 -23.99
C THR A 390 -18.91 22.88 -23.24
N TYR A 391 -18.43 21.88 -23.98
CA TYR A 391 -17.94 20.61 -23.47
C TYR A 391 -16.44 20.48 -23.78
N TYR A 392 -15.69 19.90 -22.86
CA TYR A 392 -14.24 19.73 -22.98
C TYR A 392 -13.90 18.26 -23.16
N TYR A 393 -12.82 17.98 -23.89
CA TYR A 393 -12.33 16.62 -24.10
C TYR A 393 -12.13 15.90 -22.77
N TYR A 394 -12.82 14.77 -22.62
CA TYR A 394 -12.71 13.90 -21.47
C TYR A 394 -11.80 12.72 -21.81
N ASP A 395 -12.20 11.92 -22.80
CA ASP A 395 -11.42 10.78 -23.26
C ASP A 395 -11.76 10.32 -24.69
N PHE A 396 -10.96 9.38 -25.19
CA PHE A 396 -11.07 8.74 -26.49
C PHE A 396 -11.11 7.23 -26.38
N TYR A 397 -12.10 6.61 -27.03
CA TYR A 397 -12.28 5.16 -27.11
C TYR A 397 -12.19 4.67 -28.55
N ASN A 398 -11.56 3.52 -28.77
CA ASN A 398 -11.50 2.83 -30.06
C ASN A 398 -11.71 1.32 -29.84
N SER A 399 -12.59 0.72 -30.63
CA SER A 399 -12.84 -0.72 -30.69
C SER A 399 -12.36 -1.25 -32.03
N HIS A 400 -11.39 -2.16 -32.04
CA HIS A 400 -10.88 -2.80 -33.25
C HIS A 400 -11.65 -4.09 -33.61
N GLY A 401 -12.42 -4.66 -32.68
CA GLY A 401 -13.30 -5.79 -32.92
C GLY A 401 -14.73 -5.62 -32.38
N ASP A 402 -15.58 -6.60 -32.66
CA ASP A 402 -16.92 -6.72 -32.06
C ASP A 402 -16.79 -7.11 -30.57
N GLY A 403 -17.02 -6.18 -29.65
CA GLY A 403 -17.24 -6.49 -28.22
C GLY A 403 -15.97 -6.59 -27.36
N GLU A 404 -15.04 -5.64 -27.47
CA GLU A 404 -13.79 -5.67 -26.69
C GLU A 404 -13.97 -5.52 -25.18
N LYS A 405 -15.06 -4.88 -24.70
CA LYS A 405 -15.46 -4.89 -23.28
C LYS A 405 -16.98 -4.87 -23.18
N TYR A 406 -17.56 -6.03 -22.89
CA TYR A 406 -18.99 -6.07 -22.57
C TYR A 406 -19.24 -5.41 -21.21
N PRO A 407 -20.48 -4.95 -20.93
CA PRO A 407 -20.78 -4.34 -19.65
C PRO A 407 -20.44 -5.30 -18.51
N THR A 408 -19.94 -4.79 -17.39
CA THR A 408 -19.74 -5.60 -16.17
C THR A 408 -21.08 -6.21 -15.70
N LYS A 409 -21.07 -7.11 -14.71
CA LYS A 409 -22.28 -7.67 -14.06
C LYS A 409 -23.36 -6.62 -13.77
N LYS A 410 -22.98 -5.37 -13.51
CA LYS A 410 -23.89 -4.22 -13.31
C LYS A 410 -24.59 -3.76 -14.59
N GLY A 411 -23.88 -3.68 -15.72
CA GLY A 411 -24.47 -3.32 -16.99
C GLY A 411 -25.33 -4.45 -17.58
N LEU A 412 -24.91 -5.70 -17.40
CA LEU A 412 -25.64 -6.89 -17.85
C LEU A 412 -27.00 -7.07 -17.14
N ARG A 413 -27.15 -6.62 -15.89
CA ARG A 413 -28.45 -6.60 -15.18
C ARG A 413 -29.53 -5.74 -15.86
N ASN A 414 -29.13 -4.84 -16.76
CA ASN A 414 -30.06 -4.01 -17.54
C ASN A 414 -30.25 -4.51 -18.97
N VAL A 415 -29.51 -5.56 -19.38
CA VAL A 415 -29.78 -6.30 -20.61
C VAL A 415 -30.95 -7.26 -20.31
N PRO A 416 -31.95 -7.38 -21.19
CA PRO A 416 -33.05 -8.33 -21.00
C PRO A 416 -32.52 -9.73 -20.65
N SER A 417 -33.07 -10.34 -19.60
CA SER A 417 -32.58 -11.60 -19.02
C SER A 417 -32.42 -12.72 -20.04
N ASP A 418 -33.31 -12.77 -21.02
CA ASP A 418 -33.35 -13.83 -22.02
C ASP A 418 -32.15 -13.72 -22.97
N ASN A 419 -31.79 -12.50 -23.38
CA ASN A 419 -30.63 -12.23 -24.24
C ASN A 419 -29.30 -12.47 -23.51
N LEU A 420 -29.25 -12.13 -22.22
CA LEU A 420 -28.07 -12.36 -21.39
C LEU A 420 -27.82 -13.87 -21.18
N ASN A 421 -28.87 -14.61 -20.84
CA ASN A 421 -28.79 -16.06 -20.63
C ASN A 421 -28.40 -16.78 -21.93
N ASP A 422 -28.96 -16.39 -23.08
CA ASP A 422 -28.61 -16.97 -24.38
C ASP A 422 -27.15 -16.72 -24.77
N TYR A 423 -26.59 -15.56 -24.40
CA TYR A 423 -25.18 -15.24 -24.61
C TYR A 423 -24.28 -16.06 -23.67
N LEU A 424 -24.55 -16.07 -22.36
CA LEU A 424 -23.77 -16.80 -21.37
C LEU A 424 -23.77 -18.32 -21.63
N ASN A 425 -24.92 -18.87 -22.03
CA ASN A 425 -25.07 -20.28 -22.40
C ASN A 425 -24.21 -20.70 -23.60
N GLN A 426 -23.93 -19.80 -24.55
CA GLN A 426 -23.06 -20.11 -25.70
C GLN A 426 -21.63 -20.45 -25.28
N PHE A 427 -21.18 -19.89 -24.16
CA PHE A 427 -19.84 -20.11 -23.63
C PHE A 427 -19.82 -21.08 -22.45
N ASN A 428 -20.98 -21.63 -22.07
CA ASN A 428 -21.13 -22.44 -20.86
C ASN A 428 -20.56 -21.73 -19.62
N MET A 429 -20.86 -20.44 -19.50
CA MET A 429 -20.42 -19.59 -18.40
C MET A 429 -21.63 -19.07 -17.63
N ASP A 430 -21.47 -18.79 -16.34
CA ASP A 430 -22.38 -17.91 -15.62
C ASP A 430 -21.93 -16.43 -15.65
N ILE A 431 -22.73 -15.54 -15.07
CA ILE A 431 -22.46 -14.10 -15.07
C ILE A 431 -21.20 -13.72 -14.27
N ASP A 432 -20.83 -14.54 -13.28
CA ASP A 432 -19.70 -14.31 -12.40
C ASP A 432 -18.40 -14.81 -13.08
N GLU A 433 -18.44 -15.97 -13.72
CA GLU A 433 -17.36 -16.49 -14.59
C GLU A 433 -17.08 -15.54 -15.77
N TYR A 434 -18.15 -15.02 -16.38
CA TYR A 434 -18.03 -14.04 -17.46
C TYR A 434 -17.39 -12.73 -17.00
N GLN A 435 -17.80 -12.22 -15.83
CA GLN A 435 -17.20 -11.03 -15.23
C GLN A 435 -15.71 -11.27 -14.94
N TYR A 436 -15.36 -12.43 -14.37
CA TYR A 436 -13.97 -12.79 -14.11
C TYR A 436 -13.12 -12.77 -15.39
N MET A 437 -13.62 -13.33 -16.50
CA MET A 437 -12.91 -13.34 -17.79
C MET A 437 -12.74 -11.95 -18.42
N ILE A 438 -13.70 -11.04 -18.26
CA ILE A 438 -13.58 -9.65 -18.77
C ILE A 438 -12.59 -8.84 -17.94
N MET A 439 -12.60 -9.05 -16.62
CA MET A 439 -11.72 -8.32 -15.69
C MET A 439 -10.28 -8.86 -15.70
N ASN A 440 -10.09 -10.09 -16.18
CA ASN A 440 -8.79 -10.78 -16.25
C ASN A 440 -8.56 -11.38 -17.66
N PRO A 441 -8.32 -10.53 -18.68
CA PRO A 441 -8.19 -10.96 -20.08
C PRO A 441 -6.95 -11.80 -20.40
#